data_AF-A0A8J8JGA0-F1
#
_entry.id   AF-A0A8J8JGA0-F1
#
_cell.length_a   1.000
_cell.length_b   1.000
_cell.length_c   1.000
_cell.angle_alpha   90.00
_cell.angle_beta   90.00
_cell.angle_gamma   90.00
#
_symmetry.space_group_name_H-M   'P 1'
#
loop_
_entity.id
_entity.type
_entity.pdbx_description
1 polymer ?
#
loop_
_entity_poly.entity_id
_entity_poly.type
_entity_poly.pdbx_seq_one_letter_code
_entity_poly.pdbx_strand_id
1 'polypeptide(L)'
;LLADIKTLEASRNELVVKLGEIDRRYSLAREEFDKVVEELEEAKKGLYMKESEIEKFTEEIERAKARITQANLKRNALRERIEETKKALEEKRSELSEVEGKLSKAEARLRKLEKELEDKTKKLRKLEPELAKAKEELIKAEAQREVRGNRAVEFLKRSNIPGLYGTLGELITVKDGRYALAVEVALGGNYDNVVVEDDRVAEKAIKLLKEKKLGRLTFLPLNKIKPRSMRERPSLGILAMDVVSYDPRFRNAVAYALGDTLIVEDMDE
;
A
#
# COMPACT_ATOMS: atom_id res chain seq x y z
N LEU A 1 48.13 -130.88 66.93
CA LEU A 1 47.42 -131.35 65.71
C LEU A 1 45.90 -131.20 65.83
N LEU A 2 45.16 -132.07 66.54
CA LEU A 2 43.68 -131.94 66.64
C LEU A 2 43.21 -130.64 67.33
N ALA A 3 43.92 -130.18 68.36
CA ALA A 3 43.62 -128.91 69.03
C ALA A 3 43.86 -127.69 68.11
N ASP A 4 44.94 -127.71 67.32
CA ASP A 4 45.30 -126.64 66.37
C ASP A 4 44.33 -126.58 65.19
N ILE A 5 43.84 -127.73 64.72
CA ILE A 5 42.79 -127.79 63.70
C ILE A 5 41.51 -127.14 64.24
N LYS A 6 41.13 -127.44 65.48
CA LYS A 6 39.92 -126.89 66.11
C LYS A 6 40.00 -125.38 66.34
N THR A 7 41.17 -124.83 66.69
CA THR A 7 41.38 -123.38 66.82
C THR A 7 41.38 -122.68 65.47
N LEU A 8 42.00 -123.27 64.44
CA LEU A 8 41.93 -122.76 63.07
C LEU A 8 40.52 -122.81 62.49
N GLU A 9 39.73 -123.85 62.79
CA GLU A 9 38.32 -123.93 62.40
C GLU A 9 37.47 -122.88 63.10
N ALA A 10 37.70 -122.62 64.39
CA ALA A 10 37.03 -121.55 65.12
C ALA A 10 37.36 -120.16 64.52
N SER A 11 38.63 -119.90 64.21
CA SER A 11 39.07 -118.66 63.57
C SER A 11 38.51 -118.49 62.15
N ARG A 12 38.51 -119.56 61.35
CA ARG A 12 37.86 -119.58 60.03
C ARG A 12 36.38 -119.25 60.15
N ASN A 13 35.67 -119.86 61.10
CA ASN A 13 34.24 -119.61 61.29
C ASN A 13 33.98 -118.15 61.71
N GLU A 14 34.81 -117.58 62.59
CA GLU A 14 34.74 -116.16 62.97
C GLU A 14 35.00 -115.23 61.77
N LEU A 15 36.00 -115.53 60.94
CA LEU A 15 36.29 -114.78 59.72
C LEU A 15 35.15 -114.87 58.69
N VAL A 16 34.50 -116.03 58.56
CA VAL A 16 33.34 -116.23 57.69
C VAL A 16 32.14 -115.39 58.18
N VAL A 17 31.90 -115.32 59.49
CA VAL A 17 30.86 -114.47 60.06
C VAL A 17 31.16 -112.99 59.80
N LYS A 18 32.40 -112.53 60.06
CA LYS A 18 32.82 -111.15 59.77
C LYS A 18 32.72 -110.81 58.28
N LEU A 19 33.09 -111.74 57.39
CA LEU A 19 32.95 -111.56 55.95
C LEU A 19 31.47 -111.41 55.56
N GLY A 20 30.59 -112.24 56.11
CA GLY A 20 29.14 -112.13 55.89
C GLY A 20 28.54 -110.81 56.41
N GLU A 21 29.02 -110.29 57.54
CA GLU A 21 28.62 -108.97 58.04
C GLU A 21 29.12 -107.82 57.15
N ILE A 22 30.35 -107.93 56.63
CA ILE A 22 30.92 -106.97 55.68
C ILE A 22 30.14 -106.99 54.37
N ASP A 23 29.83 -108.16 53.82
CA ASP A 23 29.06 -108.31 52.58
C ASP A 23 27.66 -107.72 52.74
N ARG A 24 27.01 -107.95 53.89
CA ARG A 24 25.70 -107.33 54.19
C ARG A 24 25.79 -105.81 54.27
N ARG A 25 26.81 -105.27 54.95
CA ARG A 25 27.02 -103.81 55.04
C ARG A 25 27.34 -103.21 53.67
N TYR A 26 28.16 -103.88 52.88
CA TYR A 26 28.50 -103.46 51.52
C TYR A 26 27.26 -103.45 50.62
N SER A 27 26.41 -104.47 50.71
CA SER A 27 25.15 -104.51 49.96
C SER A 27 24.22 -103.36 50.32
N LEU A 28 24.08 -103.03 51.62
CA LEU A 28 23.26 -101.90 52.08
C LEU A 28 23.84 -100.55 51.62
N ALA A 29 25.15 -100.34 51.80
CA ALA A 29 25.83 -99.13 51.36
C ALA A 29 25.77 -98.94 49.85
N ARG A 30 25.79 -100.03 49.07
CA ARG A 30 25.62 -99.99 47.61
C ARG A 30 24.21 -99.55 47.23
N GLU A 31 23.18 -100.07 47.89
CA GLU A 31 21.79 -99.66 47.64
C GLU A 31 21.57 -98.18 47.99
N GLU A 32 22.16 -97.71 49.10
CA GLU A 32 22.14 -96.28 49.46
C GLU A 32 22.90 -95.42 48.47
N PHE A 33 24.06 -95.88 47.99
CA PHE A 33 24.84 -95.17 46.97
C PHE A 33 24.06 -95.04 45.66
N ASP A 34 23.41 -96.11 45.19
CA ASP A 34 22.62 -96.10 43.97
C ASP A 34 21.44 -95.11 44.09
N LYS A 35 20.77 -95.05 45.26
CA LYS A 35 19.71 -94.04 45.53
C LYS A 35 20.23 -92.61 45.48
N VAL A 36 21.37 -92.33 46.10
CA VAL A 36 21.98 -90.98 46.08
C VAL A 36 22.41 -90.58 44.66
N VAL A 37 22.88 -91.53 43.85
CA VAL A 37 23.22 -91.30 42.45
C VAL A 37 21.97 -90.94 41.64
N GLU A 38 20.86 -91.66 41.83
CA GLU A 38 19.57 -91.34 41.18
C GLU A 38 19.07 -89.94 41.57
N GLU A 39 19.08 -89.61 42.87
CA GLU A 39 18.71 -88.27 43.35
C GLU A 39 19.60 -87.16 42.78
N LEU A 40 20.92 -87.41 42.67
CA LEU A 40 21.87 -86.47 42.08
C LEU A 40 21.60 -86.26 40.58
N GLU A 41 21.27 -87.32 39.83
CA GLU A 41 20.90 -87.17 38.43
C GLU A 41 19.60 -86.39 38.24
N GLU A 42 18.61 -86.60 39.10
CA GLU A 42 17.35 -85.84 39.07
C GLU A 42 17.58 -84.36 39.42
N ALA A 43 18.39 -84.09 40.45
CA ALA A 43 18.78 -82.73 40.82
C ALA A 43 19.54 -82.01 39.69
N LYS A 44 20.45 -82.70 38.99
CA LYS A 44 21.17 -82.16 37.83
C LYS A 44 20.24 -81.83 36.67
N LYS A 45 19.27 -82.71 36.36
CA LYS A 45 18.25 -82.45 35.34
C LYS A 45 17.41 -81.22 35.72
N GLY A 46 17.01 -81.12 36.98
CA GLY A 46 16.29 -79.95 37.50
C GLY A 46 17.09 -78.65 37.39
N LEU A 47 18.38 -78.68 37.73
CA LEU A 47 19.28 -77.53 37.60
C LEU A 47 19.40 -77.08 36.13
N TYR A 48 19.64 -78.00 35.20
CA TYR A 48 19.77 -77.69 33.78
C TYR A 48 18.49 -77.05 33.22
N MET A 49 17.31 -77.55 33.62
CA MET A 49 16.04 -76.94 33.24
C MET A 49 15.91 -75.51 33.77
N LYS A 50 16.29 -75.26 35.02
CA LYS A 50 16.22 -73.94 35.65
C LYS A 50 17.21 -72.96 35.03
N GLU A 51 18.42 -73.39 34.68
CA GLU A 51 19.40 -72.59 33.96
C GLU A 51 18.86 -72.17 32.58
N SER A 52 18.23 -73.09 31.84
CA SER A 52 17.59 -72.76 30.55
C SER A 52 16.41 -71.79 30.70
N GLU A 53 15.62 -71.90 31.77
CA GLU A 53 14.55 -70.94 32.08
C GLU A 53 15.11 -69.54 32.38
N ILE A 54 16.19 -69.46 33.17
CA ILE A 54 16.86 -68.20 33.50
C ILE A 54 17.40 -67.51 32.24
N GLU A 55 18.01 -68.26 31.33
CA GLU A 55 18.53 -67.73 30.07
C GLU A 55 17.40 -67.12 29.22
N LYS A 56 16.29 -67.84 29.06
CA LYS A 56 15.10 -67.34 28.35
C LYS A 56 14.54 -66.06 28.98
N PHE A 57 14.38 -66.02 30.30
CA PHE A 57 13.90 -64.83 30.98
C PHE A 57 14.87 -63.65 30.86
N THR A 58 16.18 -63.91 30.85
CA THR A 58 17.21 -62.88 30.65
C THR A 58 17.08 -62.25 29.27
N GLU A 59 16.91 -63.06 28.22
CA GLU A 59 16.67 -62.55 26.86
C GLU A 59 15.35 -61.75 26.76
N GLU A 60 14.29 -62.19 27.43
CA GLU A 60 13.02 -61.45 27.48
C GLU A 60 13.17 -60.09 28.18
N ILE A 61 13.91 -60.05 29.29
CA ILE A 61 14.21 -58.81 30.03
C ILE A 61 14.99 -57.84 29.13
N GLU A 62 16.03 -58.30 28.43
CA GLU A 62 16.81 -57.43 27.54
C GLU A 62 15.97 -56.91 26.36
N ARG A 63 15.10 -57.75 25.78
CA ARG A 63 14.15 -57.31 24.75
C ARG A 63 13.16 -56.28 25.29
N ALA A 64 12.66 -56.45 26.51
CA ALA A 64 11.76 -55.50 27.15
C ALA A 64 12.46 -54.17 27.44
N LYS A 65 13.70 -54.19 27.94
CA LYS A 65 14.52 -52.98 28.15
C LYS A 65 14.74 -52.21 26.85
N ALA A 66 15.10 -52.90 25.76
CA ALA A 66 15.27 -52.27 24.46
C ALA A 66 13.98 -51.57 23.97
N ARG A 67 12.82 -52.21 24.15
CA ARG A 67 11.50 -51.62 23.81
C ARG A 67 11.21 -50.38 24.65
N ILE A 68 11.48 -50.42 25.96
CA ILE A 68 11.30 -49.27 26.87
C ILE A 68 12.17 -48.09 26.43
N THR A 69 13.44 -48.34 26.12
CA THR A 69 14.36 -47.29 25.64
C THR A 69 13.86 -46.67 24.34
N GLN A 70 13.42 -47.48 23.38
CA GLN A 70 12.87 -46.99 22.11
C GLN A 70 11.59 -46.19 22.32
N ALA A 71 10.69 -46.63 23.20
CA ALA A 71 9.46 -45.93 23.53
C ALA A 71 9.74 -44.58 24.22
N ASN A 72 10.73 -44.52 25.11
CA ASN A 72 11.15 -43.29 25.78
C ASN A 72 11.74 -42.27 24.79
N LEU A 73 12.57 -42.71 23.83
CA LEU A 73 13.09 -41.84 22.78
C LEU A 73 11.96 -41.26 21.93
N LYS A 74 11.00 -42.10 21.49
CA LYS A 74 9.82 -41.65 20.74
C LYS A 74 8.97 -40.66 21.53
N ARG A 75 8.76 -40.93 22.82
CA ARG A 75 8.01 -40.04 23.72
C ARG A 75 8.67 -38.67 23.85
N ASN A 76 10.00 -38.63 23.99
CA ASN A 76 10.73 -37.37 24.11
C ASN A 76 10.67 -36.55 22.82
N ALA A 77 10.89 -37.20 21.66
CA ALA A 77 10.76 -36.54 20.36
C ALA A 77 9.34 -35.98 20.11
N LEU A 78 8.29 -36.72 20.52
CA LEU A 78 6.92 -36.24 20.43
C LEU A 78 6.65 -35.05 21.37
N ARG A 79 7.25 -35.03 22.57
CA ARG A 79 7.14 -33.89 23.49
C ARG A 79 7.78 -32.62 22.93
N GLU A 80 8.98 -32.73 22.36
CA GLU A 80 9.65 -31.61 21.70
C GLU A 80 8.81 -31.04 20.56
N ARG A 81 8.30 -31.93 19.69
CA ARG A 81 7.43 -31.53 18.58
C ARG A 81 6.12 -30.87 19.03
N ILE A 82 5.52 -31.34 20.14
CA ILE A 82 4.34 -30.69 20.73
C ILE A 82 4.68 -29.26 21.18
N GLU A 83 5.83 -29.07 21.82
CA GLU A 83 6.25 -27.77 22.32
C GLU A 83 6.55 -26.79 21.18
N GLU A 84 7.23 -27.23 20.14
CA GLU A 84 7.44 -26.46 18.91
C GLU A 84 6.11 -26.07 18.25
N THR A 85 5.18 -27.03 18.13
CA THR A 85 3.87 -26.78 17.54
C THR A 85 3.05 -25.79 18.36
N LYS A 86 3.13 -25.85 19.70
CA LYS A 86 2.48 -24.87 20.58
C LYS A 86 3.04 -23.47 20.41
N LYS A 87 4.36 -23.32 20.32
CA LYS A 87 4.99 -22.02 20.07
C LYS A 87 4.55 -21.43 18.74
N ALA A 88 4.60 -22.23 17.67
CA ALA A 88 4.14 -21.82 16.35
C ALA A 88 2.65 -21.43 16.34
N LEU A 89 1.81 -22.15 17.11
CA LEU A 89 0.38 -21.82 17.24
C LEU A 89 0.16 -20.48 17.94
N GLU A 90 0.90 -20.19 19.02
CA GLU A 90 0.81 -18.91 19.74
C GLU A 90 1.30 -17.75 18.88
N GLU A 91 2.39 -17.92 18.13
CA GLU A 91 2.87 -16.93 17.16
C GLU A 91 1.78 -16.63 16.11
N LYS A 92 1.17 -17.67 15.52
CA LYS A 92 0.10 -17.50 14.52
C LYS A 92 -1.15 -16.87 15.10
N ARG A 93 -1.49 -17.12 16.37
CA ARG A 93 -2.59 -16.45 17.06
C ARG A 93 -2.30 -14.95 17.27
N SER A 94 -1.08 -14.62 17.64
CA SER A 94 -0.66 -13.21 17.76
C SER A 94 -0.74 -12.49 16.42
N GLU A 95 -0.22 -13.09 15.35
CA GLU A 95 -0.31 -12.55 13.99
C GLU A 95 -1.78 -12.33 13.57
N LEU A 96 -2.65 -13.31 13.83
CA LEU A 96 -4.08 -13.22 13.49
C LEU A 96 -4.74 -12.04 14.22
N SER A 97 -4.50 -11.90 15.52
CA SER A 97 -5.03 -10.80 16.33
C SER A 97 -4.59 -9.42 15.82
N GLU A 98 -3.32 -9.30 15.41
CA GLU A 98 -2.83 -8.06 14.79
C GLU A 98 -3.53 -7.74 13.47
N VAL A 99 -3.74 -8.75 12.61
CA VAL A 99 -4.41 -8.59 11.32
C VAL A 99 -5.88 -8.21 11.52
N GLU A 100 -6.58 -8.85 12.45
CA GLU A 100 -7.96 -8.51 12.81
C GLU A 100 -8.06 -7.07 13.34
N GLY A 101 -7.10 -6.63 14.17
CA GLY A 101 -7.02 -5.26 14.64
C GLY A 101 -6.78 -4.25 13.51
N LYS A 102 -5.94 -4.59 12.53
CA LYS A 102 -5.71 -3.75 11.32
C LYS A 102 -6.95 -3.69 10.45
N LEU A 103 -7.64 -4.81 10.25
CA LEU A 103 -8.88 -4.91 9.48
C LEU A 103 -9.97 -4.02 10.10
N SER A 104 -10.21 -4.15 11.40
CA SER A 104 -11.20 -3.35 12.12
C SER A 104 -10.94 -1.84 11.99
N LYS A 105 -9.67 -1.41 12.09
CA LYS A 105 -9.28 0.00 11.88
C LYS A 105 -9.52 0.45 10.43
N ALA A 106 -9.22 -0.41 9.45
CA ALA A 106 -9.45 -0.11 8.04
C ALA A 106 -10.94 0.04 7.72
N GLU A 107 -11.78 -0.86 8.24
CA GLU A 107 -13.24 -0.79 8.09
C GLU A 107 -13.82 0.47 8.72
N ALA A 108 -13.36 0.84 9.92
CA ALA A 108 -13.78 2.08 10.57
C ALA A 108 -13.38 3.33 9.76
N ARG A 109 -12.20 3.31 9.14
CA ARG A 109 -11.74 4.39 8.25
C ARG A 109 -12.54 4.45 6.96
N LEU A 110 -12.85 3.30 6.37
CA LEU A 110 -13.67 3.20 5.17
C LEU A 110 -15.06 3.82 5.40
N ARG A 111 -15.74 3.44 6.49
CA ARG A 111 -17.06 3.99 6.85
C ARG A 111 -17.03 5.51 7.04
N LYS A 112 -15.95 6.06 7.61
CA LYS A 112 -15.77 7.52 7.74
C LYS A 112 -15.63 8.19 6.38
N LEU A 113 -14.79 7.63 5.51
CA LEU A 113 -14.56 8.16 4.16
C LEU A 113 -15.82 8.08 3.29
N GLU A 114 -16.59 7.00 3.39
CA GLU A 114 -17.88 6.85 2.69
C GLU A 114 -18.86 7.96 3.11
N LYS A 115 -18.96 8.24 4.42
CA LYS A 115 -19.80 9.32 4.93
C LYS A 115 -19.32 10.70 4.46
N GLU A 116 -18.02 10.96 4.50
CA GLU A 116 -17.44 12.21 4.00
C GLU A 116 -17.67 12.40 2.50
N LEU A 117 -17.56 11.32 1.72
CA LEU A 117 -17.83 11.32 0.29
C LEU A 117 -19.29 11.62 0.01
N GLU A 118 -20.22 11.01 0.77
CA GLU A 118 -21.65 11.27 0.64
C GLU A 118 -21.97 12.74 0.95
N ASP A 119 -21.42 13.29 2.03
CA ASP A 119 -21.61 14.69 2.43
C ASP A 119 -21.05 15.67 1.39
N LYS A 120 -19.85 15.39 0.86
CA LYS A 120 -19.25 16.19 -0.23
C LYS A 120 -20.07 16.11 -1.51
N THR A 121 -20.57 14.93 -1.87
CA THR A 121 -21.42 14.73 -3.05
C THR A 121 -22.73 15.50 -2.91
N LYS A 122 -23.35 15.49 -1.73
CA LYS A 122 -24.54 16.31 -1.44
C LYS A 122 -24.25 17.81 -1.55
N LYS A 123 -23.10 18.27 -1.06
CA LYS A 123 -22.69 19.69 -1.21
C LYS A 123 -22.45 20.06 -2.67
N LEU A 124 -21.77 19.20 -3.43
CA LEU A 124 -21.49 19.43 -4.85
C LEU A 124 -22.80 19.57 -5.64
N ARG A 125 -23.76 18.65 -5.45
CA ARG A 125 -25.09 18.71 -6.07
C ARG A 125 -25.88 19.98 -5.73
N LYS A 126 -25.63 20.61 -4.58
CA LYS A 126 -26.24 21.89 -4.21
C LYS A 126 -25.54 23.08 -4.86
N LEU A 127 -24.22 23.04 -4.97
CA LEU A 127 -23.40 24.13 -5.53
C LEU A 127 -23.44 24.18 -7.06
N GLU A 128 -23.57 23.04 -7.74
CA GLU A 128 -23.70 22.96 -9.20
C GLU A 128 -24.78 23.89 -9.79
N PRO A 129 -26.04 23.87 -9.32
CA PRO A 129 -27.07 24.77 -9.84
C PRO A 129 -26.84 26.23 -9.46
N GLU A 130 -26.24 26.51 -8.29
CA GLU A 130 -25.89 27.88 -7.89
C GLU A 130 -24.81 28.46 -8.81
N LEU A 131 -23.78 27.68 -9.13
CA LEU A 131 -22.74 28.06 -10.08
C LEU A 131 -23.30 28.25 -11.49
N ALA A 132 -24.20 27.36 -11.94
CA ALA A 132 -24.84 27.49 -13.24
C ALA A 132 -25.64 28.79 -13.36
N LYS A 133 -26.40 29.15 -12.32
CA LYS A 133 -27.13 30.43 -12.25
C LYS A 133 -26.19 31.63 -12.27
N ALA A 134 -25.15 31.62 -11.44
CA ALA A 134 -24.18 32.71 -11.39
C ALA A 134 -23.48 32.93 -12.74
N LYS A 135 -23.14 31.85 -13.45
CA LYS A 135 -22.60 31.93 -14.81
C LYS A 135 -23.60 32.54 -15.80
N GLU A 136 -24.86 32.12 -15.75
CA GLU A 136 -25.91 32.67 -16.62
C GLU A 136 -26.13 34.17 -16.35
N GLU A 137 -26.13 34.59 -15.09
CA GLU A 137 -26.22 36.00 -14.70
C GLU A 137 -25.01 36.81 -15.18
N LEU A 138 -23.80 36.25 -15.09
CA LEU A 138 -22.59 36.90 -15.60
C LEU A 138 -22.67 37.10 -17.12
N ILE A 139 -23.03 36.06 -17.88
CA ILE A 139 -23.18 36.14 -19.34
C ILE A 139 -24.22 37.20 -19.72
N LYS A 140 -25.36 37.24 -19.01
CA LYS A 140 -26.38 38.28 -19.22
C LYS A 140 -25.84 39.68 -18.93
N ALA A 141 -25.08 39.86 -17.85
CA ALA A 141 -24.49 41.14 -17.49
C ALA A 141 -23.44 41.61 -18.51
N GLU A 142 -22.62 40.70 -19.02
CA GLU A 142 -21.62 40.95 -20.06
C GLU A 142 -22.28 41.33 -21.38
N ALA A 143 -23.27 40.55 -21.85
CA ALA A 143 -24.02 40.87 -23.06
C ALA A 143 -24.73 42.23 -22.96
N GLN A 144 -25.31 42.56 -21.80
CA GLN A 144 -25.91 43.88 -21.58
C GLN A 144 -24.89 45.02 -21.58
N ARG A 145 -23.67 44.79 -21.08
CA ARG A 145 -22.58 45.77 -21.13
C ARG A 145 -22.12 45.99 -22.57
N GLU A 146 -21.95 44.92 -23.34
CA GLU A 146 -21.53 44.98 -24.75
C GLU A 146 -22.55 45.74 -25.61
N VAL A 147 -23.84 45.39 -25.52
CA VAL A 147 -24.91 46.10 -26.25
C VAL A 147 -24.98 47.59 -25.88
N ARG A 148 -24.79 47.93 -24.59
CA ARG A 148 -24.76 49.34 -24.16
C ARG A 148 -23.50 50.07 -24.64
N GLY A 149 -22.34 49.41 -24.62
CA GLY A 149 -21.07 49.94 -25.14
C GLY A 149 -21.18 50.28 -26.63
N ASN A 150 -21.62 49.31 -27.44
CA ASN A 150 -21.78 49.48 -28.89
C ASN A 150 -22.74 50.63 -29.24
N ARG A 151 -23.87 50.73 -28.53
CA ARG A 151 -24.84 51.83 -28.75
C ARG A 151 -24.27 53.21 -28.37
N ALA A 152 -23.43 53.29 -27.34
CA ALA A 152 -22.78 54.53 -26.93
C ALA A 152 -21.76 55.00 -27.97
N VAL A 153 -20.95 54.08 -28.50
CA VAL A 153 -19.97 54.35 -29.54
C VAL A 153 -20.66 54.85 -30.81
N GLU A 154 -21.69 54.15 -31.29
CA GLU A 154 -22.44 54.57 -32.48
C GLU A 154 -23.06 55.97 -32.34
N PHE A 155 -23.61 56.28 -31.16
CA PHE A 155 -24.19 57.58 -30.90
C PHE A 155 -23.15 58.72 -30.93
N LEU A 156 -21.97 58.50 -30.33
CA LEU A 156 -20.91 59.51 -30.34
C LEU A 156 -20.40 59.79 -31.74
N LYS A 157 -20.27 58.76 -32.57
CA LYS A 157 -19.92 58.94 -33.99
C LYS A 157 -20.92 59.83 -34.73
N ARG A 158 -22.22 59.59 -34.53
CA ARG A 158 -23.28 60.42 -35.12
C ARG A 158 -23.34 61.84 -34.56
N SER A 159 -22.78 62.07 -33.38
CA SER A 159 -22.75 63.38 -32.73
C SER A 159 -21.68 64.32 -33.29
N ASN A 160 -20.81 63.82 -34.17
CA ASN A 160 -19.82 64.59 -34.93
C ASN A 160 -18.97 65.55 -34.07
N ILE A 161 -18.54 65.09 -32.90
CA ILE A 161 -17.73 65.86 -31.96
C ILE A 161 -16.33 66.08 -32.56
N PRO A 162 -15.88 67.33 -32.78
CA PRO A 162 -14.54 67.60 -33.28
C PRO A 162 -13.47 67.04 -32.32
N GLY A 163 -12.46 66.37 -32.88
CA GLY A 163 -11.39 65.72 -32.12
C GLY A 163 -11.73 64.33 -31.57
N LEU A 164 -12.90 63.76 -31.88
CA LEU A 164 -13.22 62.35 -31.63
C LEU A 164 -12.89 61.53 -32.88
N TYR A 165 -11.96 60.58 -32.77
CA TYR A 165 -11.41 59.88 -33.93
C TYR A 165 -12.07 58.54 -34.23
N GLY A 166 -12.54 57.83 -33.19
CA GLY A 166 -13.15 56.50 -33.33
C GLY A 166 -12.70 55.56 -32.23
N THR A 167 -13.14 54.30 -32.29
CA THR A 167 -12.64 53.27 -31.37
C THR A 167 -11.26 52.79 -31.81
N LEU A 168 -10.50 52.24 -30.87
CA LEU A 168 -9.17 51.73 -31.18
C LEU A 168 -9.22 50.59 -32.22
N GLY A 169 -10.24 49.72 -32.15
CA GLY A 169 -10.45 48.65 -33.14
C GLY A 169 -10.66 49.15 -34.57
N GLU A 170 -11.25 50.34 -34.76
CA GLU A 170 -11.47 50.94 -36.08
C GLU A 170 -10.25 51.69 -36.62
N LEU A 171 -9.40 52.15 -35.72
CA LEU A 171 -8.19 52.91 -36.06
C LEU A 171 -6.98 52.00 -36.35
N ILE A 172 -7.17 50.70 -36.24
CA ILE A 172 -6.14 49.67 -36.43
C ILE A 172 -6.59 48.71 -37.53
N THR A 173 -5.65 48.27 -38.37
CA THR A 173 -5.87 47.22 -39.37
C THR A 173 -4.80 46.15 -39.23
N VAL A 174 -5.20 44.88 -39.10
CA VAL A 174 -4.24 43.77 -39.01
C VAL A 174 -3.57 43.55 -40.37
N LYS A 175 -2.23 43.47 -40.39
CA LYS A 175 -1.46 43.34 -41.64
C LYS A 175 -1.61 41.97 -42.30
N ASP A 176 -1.77 40.92 -41.51
CA ASP A 176 -1.96 39.52 -41.95
C ASP A 176 -3.09 38.87 -41.14
N GLY A 177 -4.07 38.30 -41.83
CA GLY A 177 -5.27 37.70 -41.22
C GLY A 177 -4.98 36.56 -40.25
N ARG A 178 -3.81 35.92 -40.31
CA ARG A 178 -3.40 34.88 -39.34
C ARG A 178 -3.29 35.40 -37.91
N TYR A 179 -3.01 36.70 -37.74
CA TYR A 179 -2.91 37.34 -36.42
C TYR A 179 -4.23 37.97 -35.97
N ALA A 180 -5.30 37.90 -36.76
CA ALA A 180 -6.54 38.62 -36.47
C ALA A 180 -7.11 38.28 -35.08
N LEU A 181 -7.24 36.99 -34.77
CA LEU A 181 -7.73 36.53 -33.47
C LEU A 181 -6.79 36.93 -32.32
N ALA A 182 -5.48 36.80 -32.51
CA ALA A 182 -4.49 37.15 -31.49
C ALA A 182 -4.51 38.66 -31.18
N VAL A 183 -4.64 39.50 -32.21
CA VAL A 183 -4.75 40.96 -32.06
C VAL A 183 -6.08 41.34 -31.38
N GLU A 184 -7.18 40.70 -31.76
CA GLU A 184 -8.49 40.93 -31.13
C GLU A 184 -8.47 40.60 -29.63
N VAL A 185 -7.93 39.44 -29.27
CA VAL A 185 -7.76 39.02 -27.87
C VAL A 185 -6.80 39.96 -27.12
N ALA A 186 -5.69 40.36 -27.75
CA ALA A 186 -4.71 41.28 -27.16
C ALA A 186 -5.29 42.68 -26.91
N LEU A 187 -6.12 43.20 -27.82
CA LEU A 187 -6.83 44.46 -27.61
C LEU A 187 -7.83 44.31 -26.46
N GLY A 188 -8.58 43.20 -26.42
CA GLY A 188 -9.55 42.89 -25.37
C GLY A 188 -10.48 44.09 -25.09
N GLY A 189 -10.61 44.47 -23.82
CA GLY A 189 -11.42 45.62 -23.43
C GLY A 189 -10.96 46.97 -23.98
N ASN A 190 -9.76 47.07 -24.58
CA ASN A 190 -9.30 48.28 -25.25
C ASN A 190 -9.87 48.45 -26.66
N TYR A 191 -10.43 47.38 -27.25
CA TYR A 191 -10.98 47.41 -28.61
C TYR A 191 -12.02 48.54 -28.77
N ASP A 192 -12.92 48.68 -27.79
CA ASP A 192 -13.99 49.69 -27.78
C ASP A 192 -13.58 51.05 -27.19
N ASN A 193 -12.33 51.20 -26.73
CA ASN A 193 -11.87 52.47 -26.17
C ASN A 193 -11.83 53.54 -27.27
N VAL A 194 -12.42 54.71 -26.99
CA VAL A 194 -12.55 55.80 -27.96
C VAL A 194 -11.33 56.72 -27.91
N VAL A 195 -10.62 56.84 -29.02
CA VAL A 195 -9.46 57.74 -29.15
C VAL A 195 -9.94 59.17 -29.42
N VAL A 196 -9.42 60.11 -28.65
CA VAL A 196 -9.77 61.53 -28.74
C VAL A 196 -8.51 62.40 -28.71
N GLU A 197 -8.60 63.59 -29.28
CA GLU A 197 -7.49 64.55 -29.39
C GLU A 197 -6.93 64.95 -28.02
N ASP A 198 -7.81 65.34 -27.10
CA ASP A 198 -7.43 65.76 -25.76
C ASP A 198 -8.49 65.43 -24.69
N ASP A 199 -8.15 65.70 -23.43
CA ASP A 199 -8.99 65.49 -22.27
C ASP A 199 -10.26 66.36 -22.28
N ARG A 200 -10.23 67.53 -22.93
CA ARG A 200 -11.41 68.40 -23.07
C ARG A 200 -12.45 67.79 -24.01
N VAL A 201 -12.01 67.14 -25.09
CA VAL A 201 -12.90 66.37 -25.98
C VAL A 201 -13.50 65.18 -25.25
N ALA A 202 -12.70 64.46 -24.44
CA ALA A 202 -13.19 63.37 -23.59
C ALA A 202 -14.29 63.85 -22.63
N GLU A 203 -14.08 64.95 -21.92
CA GLU A 203 -15.06 65.52 -20.99
C GLU A 203 -16.39 65.89 -21.67
N LYS A 204 -16.32 66.51 -22.87
CA LYS A 204 -17.52 66.83 -23.67
C LYS A 204 -18.28 65.56 -24.06
N ALA A 205 -17.59 64.53 -24.53
CA ALA A 205 -18.21 63.25 -24.89
C ALA A 205 -18.83 62.56 -23.67
N ILE A 206 -18.14 62.55 -22.53
CA ILE A 206 -18.65 62.01 -21.26
C ILE A 206 -19.92 62.74 -20.81
N LYS A 207 -19.95 64.07 -20.89
CA LYS A 207 -21.14 64.86 -20.53
C LYS A 207 -22.33 64.51 -21.41
N LEU A 208 -22.10 64.39 -22.73
CA LEU A 208 -23.14 64.03 -23.68
C LEU A 208 -23.69 62.60 -23.45
N LEU A 209 -22.81 61.63 -23.17
CA LEU A 209 -23.22 60.27 -22.80
C LEU A 209 -24.08 60.24 -21.53
N LYS A 210 -23.73 61.05 -20.52
CA LYS A 210 -24.52 61.18 -19.28
C LYS A 210 -25.89 61.79 -19.54
N GLU A 211 -25.97 62.87 -20.31
CA GLU A 211 -27.23 63.54 -20.66
C GLU A 211 -28.19 62.58 -21.39
N LYS A 212 -27.66 61.75 -22.28
CA LYS A 212 -28.44 60.76 -23.04
C LYS A 212 -28.58 59.40 -22.35
N LYS A 213 -28.00 59.23 -21.17
CA LYS A 213 -27.99 57.98 -20.38
C LYS A 213 -27.53 56.75 -21.19
N LEU A 214 -26.51 56.93 -22.03
CA LEU A 214 -26.02 55.90 -22.94
C LEU A 214 -24.94 55.00 -22.33
N GLY A 215 -24.69 55.11 -21.03
CA GLY A 215 -23.71 54.28 -20.33
C GLY A 215 -22.34 54.97 -20.22
N ARG A 216 -21.29 54.16 -20.16
CA ARG A 216 -19.91 54.62 -19.93
C ARG A 216 -19.02 54.05 -21.02
N LEU A 217 -18.15 54.90 -21.56
CA LEU A 217 -17.04 54.49 -22.42
C LEU A 217 -15.74 54.92 -21.79
N THR A 218 -14.67 54.24 -22.18
CA THR A 218 -13.31 54.62 -21.86
C THR A 218 -12.77 55.45 -23.01
N PHE A 219 -12.21 56.61 -22.68
CA PHE A 219 -11.63 57.52 -23.67
C PHE A 219 -10.10 57.50 -23.54
N LEU A 220 -9.39 57.62 -24.66
CA LEU A 220 -7.94 57.67 -24.74
C LEU A 220 -7.50 59.02 -25.29
N PRO A 221 -7.29 60.04 -24.43
CA PRO A 221 -6.79 61.35 -24.87
C PRO A 221 -5.34 61.26 -25.35
N LEU A 222 -5.07 61.62 -26.60
CA LEU A 222 -3.73 61.53 -27.19
C LEU A 222 -2.70 62.41 -26.46
N ASN A 223 -3.14 63.51 -25.85
CA ASN A 223 -2.30 64.40 -25.05
C ASN A 223 -1.91 63.87 -23.66
N LYS A 224 -2.60 62.84 -23.15
CA LYS A 224 -2.38 62.30 -21.79
C LYS A 224 -2.00 60.83 -21.76
N ILE A 225 -2.37 60.07 -22.80
CA ILE A 225 -2.17 58.63 -22.83
C ILE A 225 -0.68 58.30 -22.87
N LYS A 226 -0.23 57.45 -21.94
CA LYS A 226 1.15 57.00 -21.86
C LYS A 226 1.30 55.69 -22.63
N PRO A 227 2.17 55.60 -23.65
CA PRO A 227 2.39 54.35 -24.35
C PRO A 227 2.97 53.31 -23.38
N ARG A 228 2.59 52.04 -23.55
CA ARG A 228 3.29 50.93 -22.91
C ARG A 228 4.39 50.45 -23.85
N SER A 229 5.46 49.95 -23.27
CA SER A 229 6.58 49.40 -24.02
C SER A 229 7.18 48.27 -23.22
N MET A 230 7.45 47.17 -23.89
CA MET A 230 8.21 46.07 -23.32
C MET A 230 9.67 46.49 -23.09
N ARG A 231 10.19 46.28 -21.88
CA ARG A 231 11.57 46.67 -21.51
C ARG A 231 12.63 45.77 -22.14
N GLU A 232 12.34 44.48 -22.26
CA GLU A 232 13.19 43.46 -22.88
C GLU A 232 12.33 42.62 -23.80
N ARG A 233 12.68 42.54 -25.09
CA ARG A 233 11.99 41.67 -26.04
C ARG A 233 12.49 40.23 -25.84
N PRO A 234 11.63 39.27 -25.48
CA PRO A 234 11.99 37.86 -25.42
C PRO A 234 12.48 37.36 -26.77
N SER A 235 13.23 36.26 -26.77
CA SER A 235 13.73 35.63 -28.00
C SER A 235 12.64 34.96 -28.84
N LEU A 236 11.47 34.71 -28.25
CA LEU A 236 10.32 34.05 -28.87
C LEU A 236 9.11 35.00 -28.89
N GLY A 237 8.28 34.86 -29.92
CA GLY A 237 7.07 35.65 -30.13
C GLY A 237 7.27 36.95 -30.93
N ILE A 238 6.15 37.50 -31.40
CA ILE A 238 6.08 38.73 -32.21
C ILE A 238 5.29 39.78 -31.42
N LEU A 239 5.76 41.03 -31.41
CA LEU A 239 5.04 42.11 -30.74
C LEU A 239 3.70 42.37 -31.45
N ALA A 240 2.60 42.40 -30.70
CA ALA A 240 1.26 42.61 -31.26
C ALA A 240 1.14 43.95 -32.02
N MET A 241 1.90 44.96 -31.59
CA MET A 241 1.97 46.26 -32.29
C MET A 241 2.66 46.18 -33.67
N ASP A 242 3.52 45.17 -33.91
CA ASP A 242 4.28 45.03 -35.17
C ASP A 242 3.42 44.38 -36.27
N VAL A 243 2.38 43.62 -35.91
CA VAL A 243 1.45 42.94 -36.84
C VAL A 243 0.23 43.79 -37.23
N VAL A 244 0.16 45.04 -36.76
CA VAL A 244 -0.93 45.96 -37.07
C VAL A 244 -0.45 47.24 -37.78
N SER A 245 -1.34 47.81 -38.57
CA SER A 245 -1.20 49.09 -39.28
C SER A 245 -2.15 50.12 -38.65
N TYR A 246 -1.68 51.34 -38.47
CA TYR A 246 -2.44 52.43 -37.87
C TYR A 246 -1.83 53.77 -38.30
N ASP A 247 -2.58 54.85 -38.18
CA ASP A 247 -2.06 56.19 -38.44
C ASP A 247 -1.06 56.61 -37.34
N PRO A 248 0.15 57.10 -37.68
CA PRO A 248 1.16 57.50 -36.71
C PRO A 248 0.67 58.44 -35.60
N ARG A 249 -0.35 59.27 -35.86
CA ARG A 249 -0.95 60.15 -34.85
C ARG A 249 -1.56 59.39 -33.67
N PHE A 250 -1.94 58.13 -33.86
CA PHE A 250 -2.54 57.25 -32.85
C PHE A 250 -1.53 56.34 -32.16
N ARG A 251 -0.23 56.45 -32.48
CA ARG A 251 0.83 55.57 -31.95
C ARG A 251 0.75 55.38 -30.43
N ASN A 252 0.52 56.45 -29.66
CA ASN A 252 0.49 56.35 -28.20
C ASN A 252 -0.73 55.56 -27.70
N ALA A 253 -1.88 55.67 -28.37
CA ALA A 253 -3.07 54.90 -28.04
C ALA A 253 -2.90 53.41 -28.40
N VAL A 254 -2.31 53.12 -29.56
CA VAL A 254 -2.01 51.74 -29.99
C VAL A 254 -0.97 51.10 -29.08
N ALA A 255 0.13 51.79 -28.77
CA ALA A 255 1.16 51.31 -27.84
C ALA A 255 0.62 51.13 -26.42
N TYR A 256 -0.37 51.93 -25.99
CA TYR A 256 -1.02 51.71 -24.70
C TYR A 256 -1.74 50.37 -24.62
N ALA A 257 -2.34 49.91 -25.72
CA ALA A 257 -3.09 48.66 -25.76
C ALA A 257 -2.24 47.44 -26.11
N LEU A 258 -1.25 47.59 -27.00
CA LEU A 258 -0.50 46.46 -27.59
C LEU A 258 1.02 46.54 -27.40
N GLY A 259 1.55 47.63 -26.84
CA GLY A 259 2.99 47.92 -26.81
C GLY A 259 3.81 47.04 -25.85
N ASP A 260 3.14 46.29 -24.98
CA ASP A 260 3.72 45.32 -24.05
C ASP A 260 3.15 43.90 -24.22
N THR A 261 2.52 43.61 -25.38
CA THR A 261 1.90 42.31 -25.66
C THR A 261 2.63 41.54 -26.77
N LEU A 262 3.00 40.29 -26.51
CA LEU A 262 3.57 39.36 -27.49
C LEU A 262 2.55 38.33 -27.93
N ILE A 263 2.66 37.90 -29.18
CA ILE A 263 1.92 36.81 -29.78
C ILE A 263 2.90 35.65 -29.99
N VAL A 264 2.58 34.48 -29.45
CA VAL A 264 3.35 33.22 -29.54
C VAL A 264 2.49 32.14 -30.21
N GLU A 265 3.10 31.05 -30.72
CA GLU A 265 2.36 30.03 -31.46
C GLU A 265 1.55 29.11 -30.55
N ASP A 266 2.09 28.74 -29.38
CA ASP A 266 1.43 27.86 -28.42
C ASP A 266 1.76 28.20 -26.96
N MET A 267 1.28 27.39 -26.01
CA MET A 267 1.45 27.60 -24.57
C MET A 267 2.79 27.07 -24.03
N ASP A 268 3.51 26.28 -24.82
CA ASP A 268 4.78 25.65 -24.45
C ASP A 268 5.99 26.54 -24.83
N GLU A 269 5.78 27.60 -25.62
CA GLU A 269 6.71 28.72 -25.91
C GLU A 269 6.70 29.85 -24.85
#